data_AF-A0A103Y141-F1
#
_entry.id   AF-A0A103Y141-F1
#
_cell.length_a   1.000
_cell.length_b   1.000
_cell.length_c   1.000
_cell.angle_alpha   90.00
_cell.angle_beta   90.00
_cell.angle_gamma   90.00
#
_symmetry.space_group_name_H-M   'P 1'
#
loop_
_entity.id
_entity.type
_entity.pdbx_description
1 polymer ?
#
loop_
_entity_poly.entity_id
_entity_poly.type
_entity_poly.pdbx_seq_one_letter_code
_entity_poly.pdbx_strand_id
1 'polypeptide(L)'
;MVNPHFDDTIKVVGVDADGKKYDKVSRVQARGEESDMHIVLDVNSQLYPMHAGEKYRMVLSQTLNEDGSAVTNNSGGSKKSLADRFEYVMHGLLYKIADDKNQSGDVEVAVYISFGGLQLLMKGAPAKMGKFKVDQRLFLLLLKE
;
A
#
# COMPACT_ATOMS: atom_id res chain seq x y z
N MET A 1 -0.83 -17.03 -12.00
CA MET A 1 -0.46 -16.58 -10.64
C MET A 1 -0.01 -15.15 -10.75
N VAL A 2 -0.79 -14.22 -10.20
CA VAL A 2 -0.44 -12.79 -10.17
C VAL A 2 0.88 -12.61 -9.43
N ASN A 3 1.82 -11.89 -10.04
CA ASN A 3 3.01 -11.41 -9.34
C ASN A 3 2.73 -10.00 -8.83
N PRO A 4 2.53 -9.81 -7.52
CA PRO A 4 2.26 -8.49 -6.98
C PRO A 4 3.47 -7.55 -7.17
N HIS A 5 3.19 -6.26 -7.16
CA HIS A 5 4.23 -5.21 -7.19
C HIS A 5 4.92 -5.13 -5.84
N PHE A 6 4.16 -5.39 -4.77
CA PHE A 6 4.62 -5.46 -3.40
C PHE A 6 3.81 -6.51 -2.63
N ASP A 7 4.45 -7.31 -1.79
CA ASP A 7 3.85 -8.26 -0.86
C ASP A 7 4.83 -8.42 0.29
N ASP A 8 4.51 -7.85 1.44
CA ASP A 8 5.34 -7.86 2.66
C ASP A 8 4.45 -7.74 3.89
N THR A 9 4.95 -8.20 5.03
CA THR A 9 4.38 -7.88 6.33
C THR A 9 4.93 -6.53 6.78
N ILE A 10 4.02 -5.61 7.10
CA ILE A 10 4.35 -4.27 7.57
C ILE A 10 4.02 -4.18 9.05
N LYS A 11 4.95 -3.62 9.83
CA LYS A 11 4.76 -3.35 11.25
C LYS A 11 4.48 -1.86 11.46
N VAL A 12 3.36 -1.55 12.13
CA VAL A 12 3.02 -0.16 12.45
C VAL A 12 3.96 0.36 13.52
N VAL A 13 4.63 1.46 13.20
CA VAL A 13 5.56 2.17 14.09
C VAL A 13 4.84 3.28 14.84
N GLY A 14 3.93 3.99 14.17
CA GLY A 14 3.19 5.10 14.75
C GLY A 14 1.94 5.43 13.97
N VAL A 15 1.02 6.15 14.61
CA VAL A 15 -0.25 6.61 14.02
C VAL A 15 -0.44 8.06 14.42
N ASP A 16 -0.76 8.91 13.45
CA ASP A 16 -1.06 10.34 13.66
C ASP A 16 0.05 11.08 14.46
N ALA A 17 1.32 10.90 14.07
CA ALA A 17 2.46 11.46 14.80
C ALA A 17 2.42 13.00 14.95
N ASP A 18 1.80 13.71 13.99
CA ASP A 18 1.59 15.16 14.04
C ASP A 18 0.28 15.55 14.76
N GLY A 19 -0.32 14.62 15.50
CA GLY A 19 -1.65 14.72 16.06
C GLY A 19 -2.75 14.34 15.06
N LYS A 20 -3.91 13.96 15.60
CA LYS A 20 -5.08 13.57 14.82
C LYS A 20 -5.71 14.80 14.17
N LYS A 21 -5.61 14.90 12.84
CA LYS A 21 -6.15 16.03 12.04
C LYS A 21 -7.55 15.76 11.49
N TYR A 22 -7.92 14.50 11.32
CA TYR A 22 -9.20 14.09 10.74
C TYR A 22 -9.88 13.05 11.63
N ASP A 23 -11.20 13.12 11.77
CA ASP A 23 -11.93 12.23 12.68
C ASP A 23 -11.91 10.77 12.22
N LYS A 24 -12.00 10.56 10.91
CA LYS A 24 -12.20 9.24 10.26
C LYS A 24 -11.01 8.77 9.44
N VAL A 25 -9.93 9.54 9.40
CA VAL A 25 -8.72 9.21 8.64
C VAL A 25 -7.54 9.33 9.58
N SER A 26 -6.72 8.28 9.60
CA SER A 26 -5.47 8.29 10.34
C SER A 26 -4.30 8.06 9.39
N ARG A 27 -3.18 8.74 9.67
CA ARG A 27 -1.92 8.58 8.97
C ARG A 27 -1.05 7.59 9.72
N VAL A 28 -0.91 6.41 9.14
CA VAL A 28 -0.15 5.29 9.68
C VAL A 28 1.28 5.33 9.15
N GLN A 29 2.24 5.23 10.04
CA GLN A 29 3.66 5.04 9.72
C GLN A 29 4.03 3.60 10.02
N ALA A 30 4.57 2.89 9.03
CA ALA A 30 4.93 1.49 9.13
C ALA A 30 6.29 1.21 8.49
N ARG A 31 6.85 0.04 8.80
CA ARG A 31 8.08 -0.49 8.21
C ARG A 31 7.86 -1.92 7.74
N GLY A 32 8.29 -2.23 6.52
CA GLY A 32 8.28 -3.61 6.01
C GLY A 32 9.30 -4.47 6.75
N GLU A 33 8.93 -5.69 7.12
CA GLU A 33 9.80 -6.60 7.88
C GLU A 33 10.88 -7.23 6.98
N GLU A 34 10.53 -7.64 5.76
CA GLU A 34 11.49 -8.21 4.81
C GLU A 34 12.05 -7.15 3.85
N SER A 35 11.20 -6.21 3.44
CA SER A 35 11.57 -5.22 2.43
C SER A 35 12.39 -4.06 3.01
N ASP A 36 12.39 -3.88 4.33
CA ASP A 36 12.92 -2.69 5.01
C ASP A 36 12.34 -1.36 4.47
N MET A 37 11.19 -1.41 3.77
CA MET A 37 10.57 -0.22 3.20
C MET A 37 9.94 0.64 4.28
N HIS A 38 10.12 1.95 4.17
CA HIS A 38 9.39 2.92 4.95
C HIS A 38 8.04 3.23 4.29
N ILE A 39 6.97 3.17 5.06
CA ILE A 39 5.60 3.28 4.57
C ILE A 39 4.87 4.35 5.38
N VAL A 40 4.22 5.28 4.68
CA VAL A 40 3.27 6.22 5.25
C VAL A 40 1.95 6.09 4.50
N LEU A 41 0.90 5.67 5.18
CA LEU A 41 -0.38 5.30 4.59
C LEU A 41 -1.53 6.01 5.32
N ASP A 42 -2.38 6.71 4.58
CA ASP A 42 -3.66 7.20 5.08
C ASP A 42 -4.71 6.08 4.99
N VAL A 43 -5.38 5.77 6.10
CA VAL A 43 -6.45 4.77 6.17
C VAL A 43 -7.73 5.37 6.73
N ASN A 44 -8.88 4.84 6.32
CA ASN A 44 -10.14 5.16 6.98
C ASN A 44 -10.19 4.45 8.34
N SER A 45 -9.80 5.15 9.40
CA SER A 45 -9.66 4.61 10.75
C SER A 45 -10.99 4.27 11.42
N GLN A 46 -12.13 4.73 10.87
CA GLN A 46 -13.45 4.29 11.32
C GLN A 46 -13.75 2.85 10.85
N LEU A 47 -13.30 2.48 9.66
CA LEU A 47 -13.55 1.16 9.06
C LEU A 47 -12.45 0.16 9.39
N TYR A 48 -11.20 0.62 9.42
CA TYR A 48 -10.03 -0.23 9.59
C TYR A 48 -9.03 0.40 10.57
N PRO A 49 -9.29 0.30 11.88
CA PRO A 49 -8.42 0.88 12.90
C PRO A 49 -7.08 0.13 12.93
N MET A 50 -5.99 0.90 12.98
CA MET A 50 -4.63 0.38 13.08
C MET A 50 -3.92 1.04 14.26
N HIS A 51 -3.11 0.28 15.00
CA HIS A 51 -2.41 0.73 16.20
C HIS A 51 -0.91 0.42 16.11
N ALA A 52 -0.10 1.21 16.83
CA ALA A 52 1.34 0.98 16.92
C ALA A 52 1.65 -0.42 17.49
N GLY A 53 2.62 -1.10 16.88
CA GLY A 53 3.02 -2.45 17.24
C GLY A 53 2.28 -3.56 16.50
N GLU A 54 1.11 -3.28 15.90
CA GLU A 54 0.35 -4.25 15.11
C GLU A 54 1.02 -4.53 13.76
N LYS A 55 0.77 -5.72 13.22
CA LYS A 55 1.29 -6.19 11.95
C LYS A 55 0.18 -6.43 10.95
N TYR A 56 0.48 -6.15 9.69
CA TYR A 56 -0.45 -6.32 8.59
C TYR A 56 0.30 -6.85 7.39
N ARG A 57 -0.28 -7.83 6.70
CA ARG A 57 0.18 -8.16 5.36
C ARG A 57 -0.33 -7.11 4.38
N MET A 58 0.58 -6.45 3.68
CA MET A 58 0.28 -5.44 2.68
C MET A 58 0.66 -5.93 1.29
N VAL A 59 -0.31 -5.88 0.37
CA VAL A 59 -0.10 -6.25 -1.03
C VAL A 59 -0.51 -5.10 -1.96
N LEU A 60 0.33 -4.84 -2.97
CA LEU A 60 0.01 -3.96 -4.10
C LEU A 60 -0.05 -4.77 -5.39
N SER A 61 -1.15 -4.66 -6.13
CA SER A 61 -1.36 -5.37 -7.38
C SER A 61 -2.11 -4.52 -8.41
N GLN A 62 -1.87 -4.74 -9.71
CA GLN A 62 -2.64 -4.10 -10.79
C GLN A 62 -4.02 -4.72 -11.00
N THR A 63 -4.24 -5.93 -10.47
CA THR A 63 -5.51 -6.65 -10.62
C THR A 63 -5.87 -7.44 -9.37
N LEU A 64 -7.16 -7.66 -9.19
CA LEU A 64 -7.74 -8.52 -8.15
C LEU A 64 -7.96 -9.96 -8.64
N ASN A 65 -7.87 -10.22 -9.95
CA ASN A 65 -8.07 -11.55 -10.50
C ASN A 65 -6.82 -12.40 -10.30
N GLU A 66 -6.95 -13.60 -9.72
CA GLU A 66 -5.81 -14.51 -9.44
C GLU A 66 -5.05 -14.96 -10.71
N ASP A 67 -5.70 -14.87 -11.87
CA ASP A 67 -5.15 -15.20 -13.18
C ASP A 67 -4.33 -14.07 -13.82
N GLY A 68 -4.36 -12.85 -13.27
CA GLY A 68 -3.65 -11.69 -13.83
C GLY A 68 -4.43 -10.90 -14.89
N SER A 69 -5.65 -11.31 -15.22
CA SER A 69 -6.50 -10.57 -16.16
C SER A 69 -6.95 -9.23 -15.57
N ALA A 70 -7.21 -8.23 -16.43
CA ALA A 70 -7.70 -6.93 -15.97
C ALA A 70 -9.10 -7.06 -15.33
N VAL A 71 -9.38 -6.25 -14.32
CA VAL A 71 -10.72 -6.14 -13.73
C VAL A 71 -11.65 -5.49 -14.76
N THR A 72 -12.69 -6.21 -15.19
CA THR A 72 -13.71 -5.70 -16.11
C THR A 72 -15.00 -5.39 -15.34
N ASN A 73 -15.75 -4.37 -15.78
CA ASN A 73 -16.99 -3.92 -15.12
C ASN A 73 -18.14 -4.95 -15.11
N ASN A 74 -17.93 -6.13 -15.71
CA ASN A 74 -18.99 -7.10 -16.02
C ASN A 74 -18.56 -8.54 -15.65
N SER A 75 -17.83 -8.71 -14.55
CA SER A 75 -17.59 -10.04 -13.98
C SER A 75 -18.89 -10.52 -13.31
N GLY A 76 -19.70 -11.27 -14.07
CA GLY A 76 -20.78 -12.08 -13.52
C GLY A 76 -20.28 -12.82 -12.28
N GLY A 77 -20.91 -12.54 -11.14
CA GLY A 77 -20.39 -12.86 -9.82
C GLY A 77 -20.23 -14.36 -9.61
N SER A 78 -18.99 -14.85 -9.64
CA SER A 78 -18.59 -16.16 -9.09
C SER A 78 -17.09 -16.48 -9.22
N LYS A 79 -16.21 -15.54 -9.60
CA LYS A 79 -14.76 -15.80 -9.58
C LYS A 79 -14.18 -15.35 -8.24
N LYS A 80 -13.59 -16.29 -7.49
CA LYS A 80 -12.79 -15.98 -6.29
C LYS A 80 -11.75 -14.93 -6.66
N SER A 81 -11.69 -13.86 -5.88
CA SER A 81 -10.79 -12.74 -6.10
C SER A 81 -9.74 -12.69 -4.99
N LEU A 82 -8.62 -12.04 -5.26
CA LEU A 82 -7.65 -11.72 -4.21
C LEU A 82 -8.32 -10.95 -3.07
N ALA A 83 -9.28 -10.06 -3.36
CA ALA A 83 -9.97 -9.27 -2.37
C ALA A 83 -10.74 -10.10 -1.33
N ASP A 84 -11.19 -11.31 -1.67
CA ASP A 84 -11.92 -12.19 -0.73
C ASP A 84 -11.06 -12.66 0.45
N ARG A 85 -9.74 -12.47 0.36
CA ARG A 85 -8.75 -12.88 1.36
C ARG A 85 -8.23 -11.73 2.22
N PHE A 86 -8.61 -10.49 1.91
CA PHE A 86 -8.14 -9.29 2.59
C PHE A 86 -9.32 -8.55 3.21
N GLU A 87 -9.05 -7.83 4.29
CA GLU A 87 -10.09 -7.15 5.07
C GLU A 87 -10.32 -5.73 4.58
N TYR A 88 -9.30 -5.12 3.98
CA TYR A 88 -9.35 -3.74 3.51
C TYR A 88 -8.73 -3.61 2.13
N VAL A 89 -9.46 -2.98 1.22
CA VAL A 89 -9.08 -2.83 -0.18
C VAL A 89 -9.26 -1.38 -0.63
N MET A 90 -8.24 -0.82 -1.29
CA MET A 90 -8.33 0.48 -1.94
C MET A 90 -7.86 0.40 -3.40
N HIS A 91 -8.41 1.23 -4.28
CA HIS A 91 -7.97 1.34 -5.67
C HIS A 91 -7.51 2.77 -5.96
N GLY A 92 -6.32 2.91 -6.51
CA GLY A 92 -5.63 4.20 -6.60
C GLY A 92 -4.72 4.32 -7.81
N LEU A 93 -4.15 5.50 -7.96
CA LEU A 93 -3.25 5.87 -9.06
C LEU A 93 -1.87 6.23 -8.48
N LEU A 94 -0.84 5.58 -9.02
CA LEU A 94 0.54 6.00 -8.81
C LEU A 94 0.81 7.25 -9.65
N TYR A 95 0.93 8.40 -8.98
CA TYR A 95 1.01 9.69 -9.66
C TYR A 95 2.41 10.30 -9.65
N LYS A 96 3.31 9.82 -8.79
CA LYS A 96 4.67 10.36 -8.68
C LYS A 96 5.66 9.30 -8.22
N ILE A 97 6.82 9.29 -8.86
CA ILE A 97 8.04 8.62 -8.40
C ILE A 97 9.12 9.70 -8.31
N ALA A 98 9.90 9.70 -7.25
CA ALA A 98 10.98 10.67 -7.05
C ALA A 98 12.21 9.99 -6.46
N ASP A 99 13.38 10.49 -6.81
CA ASP A 99 14.61 10.17 -6.10
C ASP A 99 14.58 10.82 -4.72
N ASP A 100 15.04 10.08 -3.73
CA ASP A 100 15.13 10.51 -2.34
C ASP A 100 16.49 10.10 -1.77
N LYS A 101 16.82 10.62 -0.59
CA LYS A 101 18.00 10.20 0.16
C LYS A 101 17.60 9.84 1.57
N ASN A 102 18.09 8.72 2.06
CA ASN A 102 17.94 8.40 3.48
C ASN A 102 18.81 9.33 4.35
N GLN A 103 18.66 9.26 5.67
CA GLN A 103 19.44 10.07 6.61
C GLN A 103 20.95 9.80 6.54
N SER A 104 21.35 8.61 6.07
CA SER A 104 22.75 8.20 5.87
C SER A 104 23.34 8.69 4.54
N GLY A 105 22.52 9.28 3.66
CA GLY A 105 22.92 9.76 2.34
C GLY A 105 22.83 8.74 1.21
N ASP A 106 22.35 7.51 1.47
CA ASP A 106 22.11 6.50 0.44
C ASP A 106 20.92 6.88 -0.44
N VAL A 107 20.99 6.48 -1.70
CA VAL A 107 19.94 6.74 -2.68
C VAL A 107 18.73 5.84 -2.40
N GLU A 108 17.58 6.48 -2.23
CA GLU A 108 16.28 5.83 -2.13
C GLU A 108 15.36 6.30 -3.26
N VAL A 109 14.32 5.52 -3.51
CA VAL A 109 13.22 5.92 -4.40
C VAL A 109 11.95 6.03 -3.59
N ALA A 110 11.25 7.15 -3.75
CA ALA A 110 9.96 7.43 -3.14
C ALA A 110 8.84 7.27 -4.18
N VAL A 111 7.87 6.41 -3.87
CA VAL A 111 6.68 6.13 -4.68
C VAL A 111 5.46 6.72 -3.97
N TYR A 112 4.66 7.50 -4.72
CA TYR A 112 3.45 8.14 -4.23
C TYR A 112 2.22 7.61 -4.98
N ILE A 113 1.26 7.09 -4.23
CA ILE A 113 0.00 6.54 -4.74
C ILE A 113 -1.17 7.25 -4.04
N SER A 114 -2.18 7.64 -4.81
CA SER A 114 -3.40 8.29 -4.31
C SER A 114 -4.61 7.38 -4.51
N PHE A 115 -5.31 7.09 -3.41
CA PHE A 115 -6.54 6.31 -3.36
C PHE A 115 -7.74 7.25 -3.13
N GLY A 116 -8.10 8.02 -4.16
CA GLY A 116 -9.20 8.98 -4.07
C GLY A 116 -8.99 10.11 -3.05
N GLY A 117 -7.73 10.47 -2.78
CA GLY A 117 -7.35 11.48 -1.79
C GLY A 117 -6.56 10.93 -0.60
N LEU A 118 -6.76 9.66 -0.24
CA LEU A 118 -5.93 8.97 0.75
C LEU A 118 -4.56 8.66 0.16
N GLN A 119 -3.48 9.08 0.83
CA GLN A 119 -2.13 8.98 0.29
C GLN A 119 -1.41 7.73 0.79
N LEU A 120 -0.58 7.15 -0.07
CA LEU A 120 0.44 6.18 0.28
C LEU A 120 1.79 6.68 -0.25
N LEU A 121 2.76 6.73 0.64
CA LEU A 121 4.17 6.96 0.35
C LEU A 121 4.94 5.70 0.75
N MET A 122 5.71 5.17 -0.20
CA MET A 122 6.66 4.09 0.04
C MET A 122 8.05 4.56 -0.32
N LYS A 123 9.03 4.33 0.56
CA LYS A 123 10.44 4.62 0.32
C LYS A 123 11.28 3.37 0.54
N GLY A 124 12.31 3.21 -0.29
CA GLY A 124 13.29 2.15 -0.11
C GLY A 124 14.28 2.07 -1.26
N ALA A 125 15.08 1.01 -1.25
CA ALA A 125 16.15 0.82 -2.22
C ALA A 125 15.62 0.76 -3.67
N PRO A 126 16.31 1.40 -4.65
CA PRO A 126 15.90 1.42 -6.05
C PRO A 126 15.64 0.02 -6.65
N ALA A 127 16.43 -0.97 -6.23
CA ALA A 127 16.29 -2.37 -6.69
C ALA A 127 14.91 -2.97 -6.41
N LYS A 128 14.23 -2.53 -5.33
CA LYS A 128 12.89 -3.00 -4.94
C LYS A 128 11.76 -2.18 -5.60
N MET A 129 12.07 -1.02 -6.18
CA MET A 129 11.09 -0.09 -6.76
C MET A 129 10.91 -0.22 -8.28
N GLY A 130 11.72 -1.03 -8.97
CA GLY A 130 11.73 -1.13 -10.43
C GLY A 130 10.43 -1.59 -11.11
N LYS A 131 9.48 -2.18 -10.35
CA LYS A 131 8.17 -2.60 -10.87
C LYS A 131 7.18 -1.42 -10.99
N PHE A 132 7.40 -0.33 -10.26
CA PHE A 132 6.50 0.81 -10.19
C PHE A 132 6.71 1.78 -11.35
N LYS A 133 5.61 2.25 -11.94
CA LYS A 133 5.60 3.25 -13.01
C LYS A 133 4.51 4.27 -12.77
N VAL A 134 4.76 5.52 -13.14
CA VAL A 134 3.76 6.59 -13.11
C VAL A 134 2.57 6.21 -14.00
N ASP A 135 1.39 6.67 -13.61
CA ASP A 135 0.08 6.38 -14.21
C ASP A 135 -0.40 4.92 -14.09
N GLN A 136 0.26 4.11 -13.26
CA GLN A 136 -0.23 2.78 -12.92
C GLN A 136 -1.40 2.85 -11.94
N ARG A 137 -2.48 2.13 -12.26
CA ARG A 137 -3.57 1.86 -11.34
C ARG A 137 -3.27 0.64 -10.51
N LEU A 138 -3.35 0.78 -9.18
CA LEU A 138 -3.00 -0.25 -8.22
C LEU A 138 -4.12 -0.44 -7.19
N PHE A 139 -4.30 -1.69 -6.80
CA PHE A 139 -5.07 -2.09 -5.63
C PHE A 139 -4.13 -2.24 -4.44
N LEU A 140 -4.46 -1.59 -3.34
CA LEU A 140 -3.92 -1.88 -2.02
C LEU A 140 -4.82 -2.91 -1.35
N LEU A 141 -4.21 -3.93 -0.77
CA LEU A 141 -4.88 -4.99 -0.03
C LEU A 141 -4.18 -5.11 1.34
N LEU A 142 -4.95 -5.05 2.43
CA LEU A 142 -4.46 -5.22 3.79
C LEU A 142 -5.22 -6.33 4.51
N LEU A 143 -4.47 -7.13 5.26
CA LEU A 143 -4.98 -8.19 6.13
C LEU A 143 -4.24 -8.07 7.47
N LYS A 144 -4.99 -8.02 8.57
CA LYS A 144 -4.40 -8.02 9.91
C LYS A 144 -3.84 -9.41 10.22
N GLU A 145 -2.63 -9.44 10.79
CA GLU A 145 -2.03 -10.66 11.33
C GLU A 145 -2.45 -10.93 12.78
#